data_AF-A0A9P0AEY8-F1
#
_entry.id   AF-A0A9P0AEY8-F1
#
_cell.length_a   1.000
_cell.length_b   1.000
_cell.length_c   1.000
_cell.angle_alpha   90.00
_cell.angle_beta   90.00
_cell.angle_gamma   90.00
#
_symmetry.space_group_name_H-M   'P 1'
#
loop_
_entity.id
_entity.type
_entity.pdbx_description
1 polymer ?
#
loop_
_entity_poly.entity_id
_entity_poly.type
_entity_poly.pdbx_seq_one_letter_code
_entity_poly.pdbx_strand_id
1 'polypeptide(L)'
;MLDRPEKWAIEDRKKKKKNEEEEEKKRSRRRTIRRREEKVKHFWMFPKALYGIVLAVGVYLIYPEALRIFSSEVVVGPLPEDVYWGAPKPESVKEDEIRPFKITTSPSARIFLGSIYPPLIEDPKEDHDRLYPLRDFFTWLWTETGYAHIHATKPDTIGAALLDSPTGLAAYILGKFATLTNPTNINLPDGGLTKKLSLDALLDNVMIYWTTDSILTSIRLHSEYCSTKYKDLNFEIAPVKAPTACARFRHELFYSPAFSLREKFKNLVKISKINDGGLYPTFELPDVVANDIWSSIPLFARANKNVTDSLKK
;
A
#
# COMPACT_ATOMS: atom_id res chain seq x y z
N MET A 1 -20.54 -75.05 -21.02
CA MET A 1 -19.93 -74.39 -19.84
C MET A 1 -18.45 -74.21 -20.15
N LEU A 2 -17.96 -72.98 -20.30
CA LEU A 2 -16.53 -72.74 -20.52
C LEU A 2 -15.72 -73.26 -19.32
N ASP A 3 -14.64 -73.98 -19.61
CA ASP A 3 -13.84 -74.66 -18.60
C ASP A 3 -13.15 -73.64 -17.67
N ARG A 4 -12.95 -74.00 -16.40
CA ARG A 4 -12.49 -73.09 -15.34
C ARG A 4 -11.21 -72.28 -15.70
N PRO A 5 -10.24 -72.80 -16.47
CA PRO A 5 -9.05 -72.06 -16.92
C PRO A 5 -9.33 -70.93 -17.94
N GLU A 6 -10.31 -71.09 -18.82
CA GLU A 6 -10.59 -70.10 -19.88
C GLU A 6 -11.23 -68.82 -19.30
N LYS A 7 -12.01 -68.95 -18.22
CA LYS A 7 -12.61 -67.80 -17.54
C LYS A 7 -11.55 -66.88 -16.93
N TRP A 8 -10.51 -67.44 -16.31
CA TRP A 8 -9.39 -66.65 -15.75
C TRP A 8 -8.57 -65.96 -16.84
N ALA A 9 -8.31 -66.63 -17.95
CA ALA A 9 -7.62 -66.03 -19.09
C ALA A 9 -8.39 -64.84 -19.69
N ILE A 10 -9.72 -64.89 -19.71
CA ILE A 10 -10.57 -63.77 -20.15
C ILE A 10 -10.54 -62.62 -19.14
N GLU A 11 -10.53 -62.92 -17.84
CA GLU A 11 -10.51 -61.92 -16.77
C GLU A 11 -9.18 -61.17 -16.71
N ASP A 12 -8.06 -61.86 -16.89
CA ASP A 12 -6.73 -61.24 -16.98
C ASP A 12 -6.58 -60.37 -18.23
N ARG A 13 -7.13 -60.78 -19.37
CA ARG A 13 -7.18 -59.93 -20.58
C ARG A 13 -7.99 -58.65 -20.35
N LYS A 14 -9.09 -58.72 -19.58
CA LYS A 14 -9.89 -57.54 -19.22
C LYS A 14 -9.14 -56.61 -18.26
N LYS A 15 -8.46 -57.15 -17.25
CA LYS A 15 -7.62 -56.36 -16.33
C LYS A 15 -6.48 -55.67 -17.06
N LYS A 16 -5.81 -56.39 -17.97
CA LYS A 16 -4.71 -55.83 -18.77
C LYS A 16 -5.18 -54.67 -19.66
N LYS A 17 -6.30 -54.84 -20.37
CA LYS A 17 -6.92 -53.75 -21.15
C LYS A 17 -7.28 -52.53 -20.30
N LYS A 18 -7.85 -52.75 -19.11
CA LYS A 18 -8.23 -51.66 -18.20
C LYS A 18 -7.01 -50.86 -17.72
N ASN A 19 -5.91 -51.55 -17.41
CA ASN A 19 -4.65 -50.89 -17.02
C ASN A 19 -4.03 -50.12 -18.18
N GLU A 20 -4.08 -50.65 -19.41
CA GLU A 20 -3.59 -49.97 -20.61
C GLU A 20 -4.39 -48.68 -20.90
N GLU A 21 -5.72 -48.71 -20.78
CA GLU A 21 -6.57 -47.50 -20.93
C GLU A 21 -6.29 -46.45 -19.84
N GLU A 22 -5.97 -46.87 -18.61
CA GLU A 22 -5.67 -45.96 -17.51
C GLU A 22 -4.28 -45.30 -17.67
N GLU A 23 -3.29 -46.06 -18.14
CA GLU A 23 -1.98 -45.57 -18.57
C GLU A 23 -2.11 -44.53 -19.71
N GLU A 24 -2.96 -44.81 -20.70
CA GLU A 24 -3.17 -43.90 -21.83
C GLU A 24 -3.85 -42.59 -21.41
N LYS A 25 -4.84 -42.66 -20.50
CA LYS A 25 -5.45 -41.46 -19.89
C LYS A 25 -4.44 -40.64 -19.10
N LYS A 26 -3.54 -41.28 -18.34
CA LYS A 26 -2.45 -40.60 -17.61
C LYS A 26 -1.47 -39.92 -18.58
N ARG A 27 -1.09 -40.58 -19.68
CA ARG A 27 -0.23 -40.00 -20.72
C ARG A 27 -0.89 -38.83 -21.44
N SER A 28 -2.18 -38.92 -21.74
CA SER A 28 -2.96 -37.83 -22.36
C SER A 28 -3.01 -36.60 -21.45
N ARG A 29 -3.31 -36.76 -20.15
CA ARG A 29 -3.28 -35.65 -19.17
C ARG A 29 -1.91 -34.99 -19.08
N ARG A 30 -0.82 -35.77 -19.05
CA ARG A 30 0.56 -35.23 -19.05
C ARG A 30 0.87 -34.41 -20.30
N ARG A 31 0.41 -34.84 -21.48
CA ARG A 31 0.56 -34.08 -22.73
C ARG A 31 -0.22 -32.76 -22.69
N THR A 32 -1.42 -32.76 -22.14
CA THR A 32 -2.24 -31.54 -22.01
C THR A 32 -1.62 -30.53 -21.03
N ILE A 33 -1.09 -31.01 -19.90
CA ILE A 33 -0.38 -30.16 -18.92
C ILE A 33 0.87 -29.54 -19.56
N ARG A 34 1.70 -30.35 -20.23
CA ARG A 34 2.91 -29.86 -20.91
C ARG A 34 2.60 -28.82 -21.99
N ARG A 35 1.52 -29.00 -22.77
CA ARG A 35 1.05 -27.99 -23.75
C ARG A 35 0.58 -26.69 -23.09
N ARG A 36 -0.03 -26.76 -21.90
CA ARG A 36 -0.41 -25.56 -21.13
C ARG A 36 0.83 -24.83 -20.60
N GLU A 37 1.80 -25.56 -20.09
CA GLU A 37 3.08 -25.00 -19.61
C GLU A 37 3.88 -24.33 -20.74
N GLU A 38 3.94 -24.93 -21.94
CA GLU A 38 4.60 -24.33 -23.11
C GLU A 38 3.89 -23.05 -23.58
N LYS A 39 2.55 -23.01 -23.57
CA LYS A 39 1.79 -21.79 -23.86
C LYS A 39 2.05 -20.69 -22.83
N VAL A 40 2.15 -21.04 -21.54
CA VAL A 40 2.49 -20.08 -20.48
C VAL A 40 3.92 -19.57 -20.65
N LYS A 41 4.89 -20.42 -21.02
CA LYS A 41 6.27 -20.00 -21.30
C LYS A 41 6.36 -19.02 -22.48
N HIS A 42 5.58 -19.23 -23.54
CA HIS A 42 5.49 -18.27 -24.65
C HIS A 42 4.78 -16.97 -24.27
N PHE A 43 3.80 -17.02 -23.37
CA PHE A 43 3.13 -15.82 -22.84
C PHE A 43 4.05 -14.97 -21.96
N TRP A 44 5.03 -15.59 -21.29
CA TRP A 44 6.07 -14.89 -20.51
C TRP A 44 7.29 -14.45 -21.33
N MET A 45 7.32 -14.77 -22.63
CA MET A 45 8.36 -14.32 -23.59
C MET A 45 8.08 -12.94 -24.18
N PHE A 46 7.23 -12.13 -23.54
CA PHE A 46 7.13 -10.71 -23.87
C PHE A 46 8.47 -10.02 -23.56
N PRO A 47 9.03 -9.21 -24.49
CA PRO A 47 10.35 -8.60 -24.28
C PRO A 47 10.35 -7.83 -22.97
N LYS A 48 11.39 -8.00 -22.14
CA LYS A 48 11.58 -7.25 -20.88
C LYS A 48 11.43 -5.72 -21.06
N ALA A 49 11.68 -5.22 -22.27
CA ALA A 49 11.43 -3.84 -22.67
C ALA A 49 9.94 -3.44 -22.65
N LEU A 50 9.03 -4.33 -23.06
CA LEU A 50 7.58 -4.09 -22.99
C LEU A 50 7.10 -4.12 -21.54
N TYR A 51 7.71 -4.95 -20.69
CA TYR A 51 7.44 -4.96 -19.24
C TYR A 51 7.84 -3.62 -18.59
N GLY A 52 8.98 -3.04 -18.99
CA GLY A 52 9.39 -1.70 -18.57
C GLY A 52 8.45 -0.58 -19.04
N ILE A 53 7.96 -0.66 -20.28
CA ILE A 53 7.01 0.32 -20.84
C ILE A 53 5.62 0.18 -20.20
N VAL A 54 5.14 -1.05 -19.96
CA VAL A 54 3.85 -1.30 -19.28
C VAL A 54 3.94 -0.96 -17.79
N LEU A 55 5.09 -1.13 -17.13
CA LEU A 55 5.34 -0.62 -15.77
C LEU A 55 5.34 0.92 -15.75
N ALA A 56 6.02 1.55 -16.70
CA ALA A 56 6.03 3.01 -16.82
C ALA A 56 4.62 3.55 -17.09
N VAL A 57 3.84 2.89 -17.95
CA VAL A 57 2.45 3.27 -18.28
C VAL A 57 1.47 2.92 -17.16
N GLY A 58 1.68 1.82 -16.42
CA GLY A 58 0.89 1.45 -15.25
C GLY A 58 1.11 2.43 -14.09
N VAL A 59 2.35 2.84 -13.86
CA VAL A 59 2.68 3.96 -12.95
C VAL A 59 2.12 5.28 -13.48
N TYR A 60 2.17 5.53 -14.80
CA TYR A 60 1.60 6.72 -15.44
C TYR A 60 0.07 6.83 -15.30
N LEU A 61 -0.65 5.71 -15.42
CA LEU A 61 -2.11 5.65 -15.38
C LEU A 61 -2.66 5.57 -13.94
N ILE A 62 -1.93 4.94 -13.02
CA ILE A 62 -2.34 4.80 -11.61
C ILE A 62 -1.82 5.97 -10.77
N TYR A 63 -0.69 6.58 -11.14
CA TYR A 63 -0.08 7.73 -10.48
C TYR A 63 0.36 8.82 -11.50
N PRO A 64 -0.57 9.66 -11.99
CA PRO A 64 -0.20 10.87 -12.72
C PRO A 64 0.69 11.82 -11.89
N GLU A 65 0.76 11.65 -10.57
CA GLU A 65 1.62 12.44 -9.69
C GLU A 65 3.10 12.03 -9.69
N ALA A 66 3.43 10.76 -9.97
CA ALA A 66 4.84 10.35 -10.02
C ALA A 66 5.64 11.15 -11.08
N LEU A 67 4.97 11.61 -12.15
CA LEU A 67 5.54 12.48 -13.19
C LEU A 67 5.28 13.98 -12.97
N ARG A 68 4.17 14.39 -12.32
CA ARG A 68 4.00 15.79 -11.88
C ARG A 68 5.04 16.20 -10.83
N ILE A 69 5.54 15.26 -10.03
CA ILE A 69 6.66 15.48 -9.10
C ILE A 69 8.00 15.77 -9.85
N PHE A 70 8.12 15.43 -11.14
CA PHE A 70 9.27 15.79 -11.98
C PHE A 70 9.06 17.09 -12.79
N SER A 71 7.83 17.59 -12.89
CA SER A 71 7.48 18.81 -13.64
C SER A 71 7.28 19.97 -12.67
N SER A 72 8.32 20.77 -12.49
CA SER A 72 8.27 22.04 -11.77
C SER A 72 7.34 23.02 -12.48
N GLU A 73 6.12 23.16 -11.97
CA GLU A 73 5.29 24.38 -11.86
C GLU A 73 3.84 23.93 -11.70
N VAL A 74 3.35 23.91 -10.45
CA VAL A 74 1.92 23.77 -10.16
C VAL A 74 1.49 25.06 -9.47
N VAL A 75 0.74 25.88 -10.20
CA VAL A 75 0.06 27.06 -9.67
C VAL A 75 -1.10 26.57 -8.82
N VAL A 76 -1.06 26.87 -7.52
CA VAL A 76 -2.13 26.52 -6.57
C VAL A 76 -3.32 27.45 -6.85
N GLY A 77 -4.45 26.89 -7.28
CA GLY A 77 -5.71 27.63 -7.40
C GLY A 77 -6.34 27.90 -6.02
N PRO A 78 -7.17 28.96 -5.87
CA PRO A 78 -7.87 29.22 -4.62
C PRO A 78 -8.84 28.07 -4.29
N LEU A 79 -8.94 27.73 -2.99
CA LEU A 79 -9.85 26.71 -2.48
C LEU A 79 -11.31 27.11 -2.79
N PRO A 80 -12.17 26.17 -3.22
CA PRO A 80 -13.60 26.43 -3.36
C PRO A 80 -14.24 26.74 -2.00
N GLU A 81 -15.14 27.73 -1.97
CA GLU A 81 -15.69 28.34 -0.76
C GLU A 81 -16.63 27.42 0.06
N ASP A 82 -16.93 26.21 -0.43
CA ASP A 82 -18.00 25.34 0.10
C ASP A 82 -17.53 24.24 1.07
N VAL A 83 -16.22 24.15 1.39
CA VAL A 83 -15.70 23.15 2.34
C VAL A 83 -15.09 23.84 3.57
N TYR A 84 -15.95 24.24 4.50
CA TYR A 84 -15.54 24.87 5.76
C TYR A 84 -15.95 24.04 6.98
N TRP A 85 -15.03 23.20 7.45
CA TRP A 85 -15.14 22.52 8.75
C TRP A 85 -14.35 23.30 9.81
N GLY A 86 -15.02 24.26 10.45
CA GLY A 86 -14.75 24.72 11.82
C GLY A 86 -13.35 25.22 12.20
N ALA A 87 -13.08 26.51 11.93
CA ALA A 87 -12.32 27.43 12.80
C ALA A 87 -12.49 28.86 12.22
N PRO A 88 -12.85 29.89 13.00
CA PRO A 88 -13.20 31.22 12.46
C PRO A 88 -12.10 31.80 11.58
N LYS A 89 -12.49 32.44 10.45
CA LYS A 89 -11.58 33.08 9.48
C LYS A 89 -10.63 34.00 10.26
N PRO A 90 -9.30 33.79 10.21
CA PRO A 90 -8.38 34.82 10.67
C PRO A 90 -8.61 36.08 9.82
N GLU A 91 -8.65 37.24 10.47
CA GLU A 91 -8.75 38.54 9.78
C GLU A 91 -7.72 38.61 8.65
N SER A 92 -8.20 39.03 7.49
CA SER A 92 -7.53 39.06 6.19
C SER A 92 -6.01 39.25 6.27
N VAL A 93 -5.27 38.17 6.04
CA VAL A 93 -3.85 38.27 5.68
C VAL A 93 -3.81 38.88 4.29
N LYS A 94 -3.15 40.04 4.15
CA LYS A 94 -2.96 40.72 2.86
C LYS A 94 -2.32 39.77 1.85
N GLU A 95 -2.92 39.65 0.67
CA GLU A 95 -2.55 38.70 -0.39
C GLU A 95 -1.15 38.92 -1.01
N ASP A 96 -0.42 39.94 -0.59
CA ASP A 96 0.84 40.36 -1.22
C ASP A 96 2.12 39.68 -0.66
N GLU A 97 2.00 38.72 0.28
CA GLU A 97 3.17 38.03 0.88
C GLU A 97 3.31 36.53 0.56
N ILE A 98 2.58 36.01 -0.44
CA ILE A 98 2.83 34.64 -0.91
C ILE A 98 4.07 34.64 -1.81
N ARG A 99 5.25 34.59 -1.20
CA ARG A 99 6.50 34.38 -1.93
C ARG A 99 6.45 33.02 -2.63
N PRO A 100 6.77 32.92 -3.94
CA PRO A 100 6.92 31.63 -4.59
C PRO A 100 8.05 30.87 -3.90
N PHE A 101 7.72 29.77 -3.24
CA PHE A 101 8.71 28.89 -2.65
C PHE A 101 9.42 28.14 -3.79
N LYS A 102 10.73 28.37 -3.94
CA LYS A 102 11.57 27.58 -4.83
C LYS A 102 11.70 26.17 -4.24
N ILE A 103 11.07 25.18 -4.88
CA ILE A 103 11.30 23.75 -4.62
C ILE A 103 12.66 23.43 -5.24
N THR A 104 13.71 23.63 -4.45
CA THR A 104 15.08 23.33 -4.85
C THR A 104 15.26 21.81 -4.78
N THR A 105 15.04 21.13 -5.92
CA THR A 105 15.00 19.67 -6.14
C THR A 105 13.82 18.92 -5.50
N SER A 106 12.99 18.32 -6.35
CA SER A 106 11.89 17.42 -5.96
C SER A 106 12.37 16.30 -5.01
N PRO A 107 11.68 16.03 -3.88
CA PRO A 107 12.01 14.95 -2.95
C PRO A 107 12.25 13.61 -3.63
N SER A 108 11.42 13.29 -4.61
CA SER A 108 11.51 12.03 -5.36
C SER A 108 12.79 11.97 -6.19
N ALA A 109 13.23 13.09 -6.76
CA ALA A 109 14.52 13.14 -7.46
C ALA A 109 15.69 12.94 -6.48
N ARG A 110 15.62 13.49 -5.26
CA ARG A 110 16.63 13.25 -4.22
C ARG A 110 16.64 11.80 -3.74
N ILE A 111 15.48 11.19 -3.55
CA ILE A 111 15.37 9.75 -3.19
C ILE A 111 15.91 8.88 -4.34
N PHE A 112 15.65 9.22 -5.60
CA PHE A 112 16.19 8.45 -6.72
C PHE A 112 17.71 8.59 -6.82
N LEU A 113 18.22 9.82 -6.82
CA LEU A 113 19.67 10.07 -6.89
C LEU A 113 20.42 9.54 -5.65
N GLY A 114 19.77 9.51 -4.49
CA GLY A 114 20.29 8.91 -3.26
C GLY A 114 20.61 7.42 -3.39
N SER A 115 20.00 6.70 -4.33
CA SER A 115 20.33 5.29 -4.59
C SER A 115 21.70 5.12 -5.25
N ILE A 116 22.18 6.15 -5.94
CA ILE A 116 23.46 6.16 -6.66
C ILE A 116 24.52 6.90 -5.83
N TYR A 117 24.10 7.96 -5.12
CA TYR A 117 24.95 8.78 -4.27
C TYR A 117 24.35 8.90 -2.85
N PRO A 118 24.67 7.96 -1.95
CA PRO A 118 24.11 7.93 -0.59
C PRO A 118 24.22 9.22 0.24
N PRO A 119 25.26 10.07 0.10
CA PRO A 119 25.33 11.33 0.84
C PRO A 119 24.24 12.37 0.48
N LEU A 120 23.43 12.14 -0.56
CA LEU A 120 22.26 12.98 -0.85
C LEU A 120 21.13 12.79 0.17
N ILE A 121 21.22 11.74 0.98
CA ILE A 121 20.25 11.37 2.01
C ILE A 121 20.80 11.82 3.36
N GLU A 122 19.93 12.40 4.20
CA GLU A 122 20.34 13.03 5.46
C GLU A 122 20.97 12.03 6.43
N ASP A 123 20.42 10.81 6.52
CA ASP A 123 21.05 9.69 7.24
C ASP A 123 21.38 8.53 6.27
N PRO A 124 22.57 8.53 5.65
CA PRO A 124 22.94 7.56 4.63
C PRO A 124 22.97 6.10 5.11
N LYS A 125 23.06 5.82 6.41
CA LYS A 125 23.07 4.45 6.92
C LYS A 125 21.65 3.98 7.23
N GLU A 126 20.84 4.83 7.83
CA GLU A 126 19.53 4.44 8.32
C GLU A 126 18.42 4.57 7.28
N ASP A 127 18.41 5.67 6.53
CA ASP A 127 17.42 5.88 5.47
C ASP A 127 17.71 4.93 4.30
N HIS A 128 18.98 4.57 4.07
CA HIS A 128 19.35 3.67 2.97
C HIS A 128 18.78 2.26 3.17
N ASP A 129 18.86 1.72 4.38
CA ASP A 129 18.31 0.39 4.72
C ASP A 129 16.76 0.34 4.67
N ARG A 130 16.08 1.49 4.76
CA ARG A 130 14.61 1.58 4.71
C ARG A 130 14.06 1.95 3.34
N LEU A 131 14.83 2.67 2.52
CA LEU A 131 14.44 3.12 1.19
C LEU A 131 14.92 2.19 0.07
N TYR A 132 16.06 1.53 0.23
CA TYR A 132 16.70 0.77 -0.85
C TYR A 132 16.73 -0.74 -0.59
N PRO A 133 16.72 -1.54 -1.66
CA PRO A 133 16.65 -1.14 -3.06
C PRO A 133 15.23 -0.69 -3.49
N LEU A 134 15.13 0.41 -4.27
CA LEU A 134 13.84 0.92 -4.76
C LEU A 134 13.06 -0.12 -5.59
N ARG A 135 13.77 -1.07 -6.21
CA ARG A 135 13.15 -2.17 -6.96
C ARG A 135 12.18 -2.96 -6.08
N ASP A 136 12.54 -3.22 -4.84
CA ASP A 136 11.73 -4.05 -3.94
C ASP A 136 10.47 -3.29 -3.54
N PHE A 137 10.59 -1.97 -3.30
CA PHE A 137 9.45 -1.06 -3.14
C PHE A 137 8.51 -1.07 -4.36
N PHE A 138 9.02 -0.92 -5.59
CA PHE A 138 8.17 -0.96 -6.79
C PHE A 138 7.54 -2.33 -7.04
N THR A 139 8.25 -3.41 -6.71
CA THR A 139 7.72 -4.78 -6.80
C THR A 139 6.58 -4.98 -5.82
N TRP A 140 6.77 -4.53 -4.57
CA TRP A 140 5.73 -4.52 -3.56
C TRP A 140 4.53 -3.67 -4.00
N LEU A 141 4.77 -2.45 -4.49
CA LEU A 141 3.72 -1.56 -4.98
C LEU A 141 2.88 -2.23 -6.07
N TRP A 142 3.52 -2.88 -7.04
CA TRP A 142 2.82 -3.57 -8.12
C TRP A 142 2.00 -4.78 -7.63
N THR A 143 2.54 -5.54 -6.68
CA THR A 143 1.90 -6.78 -6.20
C THR A 143 0.79 -6.51 -5.19
N GLU A 144 0.92 -5.48 -4.35
CA GLU A 144 0.00 -5.24 -3.23
C GLU A 144 -1.06 -4.17 -3.49
N THR A 145 -0.93 -3.31 -4.51
CA THR A 145 -1.90 -2.22 -4.77
C THR A 145 -3.14 -2.62 -5.58
N GLY A 146 -3.29 -3.90 -5.95
CA GLY A 146 -4.45 -4.37 -6.72
C GLY A 146 -5.80 -4.04 -6.05
N TYR A 147 -5.85 -4.11 -4.71
CA TYR A 147 -7.04 -3.73 -3.93
C TYR A 147 -7.38 -2.24 -4.09
N ALA A 148 -6.37 -1.36 -4.00
CA ALA A 148 -6.56 0.08 -4.11
C ALA A 148 -7.08 0.47 -5.50
N HIS A 149 -6.61 -0.22 -6.56
CA HIS A 149 -7.07 0.03 -7.92
C HIS A 149 -8.55 -0.36 -8.12
N ILE A 150 -8.98 -1.54 -7.66
CA ILE A 150 -10.39 -1.93 -7.77
C ILE A 150 -11.29 -1.07 -6.87
N HIS A 151 -10.82 -0.69 -5.68
CA HIS A 151 -11.50 0.24 -4.78
C HIS A 151 -11.72 1.62 -5.44
N ALA A 152 -10.71 2.16 -6.12
CA ALA A 152 -10.78 3.47 -6.75
C ALA A 152 -11.74 3.52 -7.96
N THR A 153 -11.90 2.40 -8.68
CA THR A 153 -12.59 2.37 -9.98
C THR A 153 -13.97 1.73 -9.93
N LYS A 154 -14.15 0.66 -9.15
CA LYS A 154 -15.37 -0.16 -9.09
C LYS A 154 -15.71 -0.56 -7.64
N PRO A 155 -15.84 0.42 -6.72
CA PRO A 155 -16.06 0.15 -5.29
C PRO A 155 -17.33 -0.67 -5.03
N ASP A 156 -18.43 -0.35 -5.69
CA ASP A 156 -19.71 -1.06 -5.51
C ASP A 156 -19.69 -2.49 -6.03
N THR A 157 -18.88 -2.78 -7.06
CA THR A 157 -18.78 -4.14 -7.63
C THR A 157 -18.09 -5.09 -6.66
N ILE A 158 -16.91 -4.70 -6.15
CA ILE A 158 -16.21 -5.52 -5.15
C ILE A 158 -16.93 -5.50 -3.81
N GLY A 159 -17.49 -4.35 -3.40
CA GLY A 159 -18.22 -4.19 -2.15
C GLY A 159 -19.44 -5.13 -2.07
N ALA A 160 -20.23 -5.24 -3.15
CA ALA A 160 -21.37 -6.16 -3.20
C ALA A 160 -20.95 -7.63 -3.02
N ALA A 161 -19.81 -8.04 -3.59
CA ALA A 161 -19.30 -9.39 -3.43
C ALA A 161 -18.79 -9.67 -2.00
N LEU A 162 -18.22 -8.67 -1.33
CA LEU A 162 -17.73 -8.80 0.04
C LEU A 162 -18.86 -8.80 1.09
N LEU A 163 -19.97 -8.12 0.81
CA LEU A 163 -21.15 -8.12 1.69
C LEU A 163 -21.84 -9.49 1.76
N ASP A 164 -21.87 -10.23 0.65
CA ASP A 164 -22.59 -11.50 0.57
C ASP A 164 -21.82 -12.69 1.20
N SER A 165 -20.51 -12.53 1.43
CA SER A 165 -19.63 -13.62 1.86
C SER A 165 -18.81 -13.25 3.10
N PRO A 166 -19.11 -13.80 4.30
CA PRO A 166 -18.34 -13.51 5.50
C PRO A 166 -16.92 -14.06 5.41
N THR A 167 -16.73 -15.21 4.75
CA THR A 167 -15.40 -15.77 4.50
C THR A 167 -14.62 -14.96 3.47
N GLY A 168 -15.30 -14.44 2.44
CA GLY A 168 -14.71 -13.52 1.47
C GLY A 168 -14.24 -12.21 2.12
N LEU A 169 -15.09 -11.61 2.96
CA LEU A 169 -14.77 -10.41 3.73
C LEU A 169 -13.57 -10.65 4.65
N ALA A 170 -13.60 -11.72 5.45
CA ALA A 170 -12.52 -12.05 6.36
C ALA A 170 -11.20 -12.27 5.61
N ALA A 171 -11.20 -13.04 4.51
CA ALA A 171 -10.00 -13.26 3.72
C ALA A 171 -9.45 -11.94 3.12
N TYR A 172 -10.34 -11.06 2.67
CA TYR A 172 -9.97 -9.77 2.07
C TYR A 172 -9.29 -8.85 3.09
N ILE A 173 -9.85 -8.73 4.29
CA ILE A 173 -9.33 -7.87 5.37
C ILE A 173 -8.07 -8.50 6.00
N LEU A 174 -8.11 -9.77 6.37
CA LEU A 174 -6.99 -10.44 7.05
C LEU A 174 -5.76 -10.54 6.15
N GLY A 175 -5.92 -10.72 4.84
CA GLY A 175 -4.80 -10.66 3.90
C GLY A 175 -4.00 -9.35 4.01
N LYS A 176 -4.67 -8.24 4.32
CA LYS A 176 -4.03 -6.93 4.55
C LYS A 176 -3.37 -6.84 5.92
N PHE A 177 -3.96 -7.40 6.96
CA PHE A 177 -3.26 -7.52 8.25
C PHE A 177 -1.97 -8.32 8.14
N ALA A 178 -1.95 -9.39 7.34
CA ALA A 178 -0.74 -10.17 7.11
C ALA A 178 0.37 -9.34 6.44
N THR A 179 0.10 -8.79 5.25
CA THR A 179 1.14 -8.14 4.42
C THR A 179 1.56 -6.77 4.92
N LEU A 180 0.63 -6.00 5.52
CA LEU A 180 0.89 -4.62 5.96
C LEU A 180 1.47 -4.53 7.39
N THR A 181 1.41 -5.61 8.18
CA THR A 181 2.15 -5.74 9.44
C THR A 181 3.63 -6.00 9.17
N ASN A 182 3.92 -6.95 8.28
CA ASN A 182 5.28 -7.25 7.84
C ASN A 182 5.22 -7.88 6.44
N PRO A 183 5.87 -7.30 5.42
CA PRO A 183 5.85 -7.83 4.06
C PRO A 183 6.33 -9.28 3.95
N THR A 184 7.19 -9.75 4.86
CA THR A 184 7.70 -11.13 4.85
C THR A 184 6.67 -12.16 5.27
N ASN A 185 5.57 -11.75 5.90
CA ASN A 185 4.51 -12.64 6.38
C ASN A 185 3.80 -13.40 5.25
N ILE A 186 3.81 -12.88 4.02
CA ILE A 186 3.24 -13.55 2.85
C ILE A 186 3.85 -14.93 2.57
N ASN A 187 5.09 -15.16 3.05
CA ASN A 187 5.79 -16.42 2.87
C ASN A 187 5.43 -17.47 3.94
N LEU A 188 4.61 -17.10 4.92
CA LEU A 188 4.21 -17.99 6.01
C LEU A 188 2.91 -18.72 5.63
N PRO A 189 2.77 -19.99 6.02
CA PRO A 189 1.57 -20.78 5.68
C PRO A 189 0.28 -20.22 6.29
N ASP A 190 0.38 -19.51 7.42
CA ASP A 190 -0.72 -18.86 8.14
C ASP A 190 -0.78 -17.34 7.93
N GLY A 191 0.06 -16.80 7.05
CA GLY A 191 0.19 -15.35 6.84
C GLY A 191 0.72 -14.58 8.06
N GLY A 192 1.26 -15.24 9.08
CA GLY A 192 1.80 -14.59 10.28
C GLY A 192 0.80 -13.75 11.09
N LEU A 193 -0.51 -13.96 10.90
CA LEU A 193 -1.57 -13.14 11.49
C LEU A 193 -1.50 -13.08 13.02
N THR A 194 -1.17 -14.20 13.66
CA THR A 194 -1.13 -14.33 15.12
C THR A 194 0.21 -13.97 15.76
N LYS A 195 1.19 -13.49 14.97
CA LYS A 195 2.51 -13.12 15.51
C LYS A 195 2.50 -11.86 16.36
N LYS A 196 1.68 -10.89 15.98
CA LYS A 196 1.60 -9.56 16.61
C LYS A 196 0.22 -9.25 17.19
N LEU A 197 -0.82 -9.84 16.61
CA LEU A 197 -2.21 -9.56 16.94
C LEU A 197 -2.90 -10.85 17.37
N SER A 198 -3.82 -10.78 18.34
CA SER A 198 -4.64 -11.93 18.67
C SER A 198 -5.68 -12.19 17.58
N LEU A 199 -6.09 -13.44 17.41
CA LEU A 199 -7.13 -13.79 16.45
C LEU A 199 -8.45 -13.11 16.80
N ASP A 200 -8.79 -13.00 18.09
CA ASP A 200 -9.99 -12.31 18.55
C ASP A 200 -9.98 -10.84 18.13
N ALA A 201 -8.86 -10.12 18.31
CA ALA A 201 -8.77 -8.72 17.94
C ALA A 201 -8.88 -8.52 16.41
N LEU A 202 -8.31 -9.43 15.62
CA LEU A 202 -8.46 -9.44 14.17
C LEU A 202 -9.92 -9.68 13.75
N LEU A 203 -10.60 -10.62 14.40
CA LEU A 203 -12.00 -10.92 14.13
C LEU A 203 -12.93 -9.82 14.62
N ASP A 204 -12.62 -9.13 15.72
CA ASP A 204 -13.36 -7.96 16.17
C ASP A 204 -13.38 -6.88 15.08
N ASN A 205 -12.24 -6.63 14.43
CA ASN A 205 -12.19 -5.71 13.30
C ASN A 205 -13.08 -6.18 12.13
N VAL A 206 -12.98 -7.45 11.74
CA VAL A 206 -13.83 -8.04 10.68
C VAL A 206 -15.32 -7.94 11.05
N MET A 207 -15.67 -8.18 12.30
CA MET A 207 -17.04 -8.14 12.80
C MET A 207 -17.62 -6.73 12.79
N ILE A 208 -16.81 -5.68 13.00
CA ILE A 208 -17.25 -4.30 12.80
C ILE A 208 -17.73 -4.11 11.36
N TYR A 209 -16.96 -4.54 10.36
CA TYR A 209 -17.38 -4.44 8.95
C TYR A 209 -18.60 -5.30 8.62
N TRP A 210 -18.63 -6.53 9.12
CA TRP A 210 -19.69 -7.50 8.85
C TRP A 210 -21.03 -7.08 9.45
N THR A 211 -21.06 -6.69 10.73
CA THR A 211 -22.31 -6.39 11.44
C THR A 211 -22.92 -5.04 11.05
N THR A 212 -22.13 -4.16 10.44
CA THR A 212 -22.57 -2.81 10.04
C THR A 212 -22.80 -2.69 8.53
N ASP A 213 -22.59 -3.75 7.75
CA ASP A 213 -22.62 -3.74 6.28
C ASP A 213 -21.80 -2.58 5.66
N SER A 214 -20.71 -2.20 6.32
CA SER A 214 -19.97 -0.96 6.00
C SER A 214 -18.80 -1.16 5.06
N ILE A 215 -18.51 -2.39 4.61
CA ILE A 215 -17.39 -2.62 3.68
C ILE A 215 -17.57 -1.85 2.38
N LEU A 216 -18.78 -1.85 1.81
CA LEU A 216 -19.08 -1.15 0.55
C LEU A 216 -18.91 0.38 0.71
N THR A 217 -19.45 0.96 1.77
CA THR A 217 -19.35 2.41 2.02
C THR A 217 -17.92 2.83 2.35
N SER A 218 -17.16 2.00 3.07
CA SER A 218 -15.75 2.28 3.41
C SER A 218 -14.85 2.32 2.16
N ILE A 219 -15.11 1.46 1.17
CA ILE A 219 -14.29 1.35 -0.03
C ILE A 219 -14.52 2.53 -0.99
N ARG A 220 -15.73 3.11 -1.03
CA ARG A 220 -16.06 4.29 -1.87
C ARG A 220 -15.13 5.47 -1.63
N LEU A 221 -14.57 5.62 -0.42
CA LEU A 221 -13.61 6.67 -0.09
C LEU A 221 -12.38 6.67 -1.02
N HIS A 222 -11.96 5.50 -1.51
CA HIS A 222 -10.84 5.41 -2.46
C HIS A 222 -11.20 6.05 -3.80
N SER A 223 -12.43 5.86 -4.27
CA SER A 223 -12.90 6.44 -5.53
C SER A 223 -12.98 7.96 -5.43
N GLU A 224 -13.47 8.48 -4.30
CA GLU A 224 -13.51 9.91 -4.02
C GLU A 224 -12.11 10.53 -3.93
N TYR A 225 -11.18 9.88 -3.23
CA TYR A 225 -9.78 10.31 -3.13
C TYR A 225 -9.08 10.32 -4.50
N CYS A 226 -9.40 9.36 -5.38
CA CYS A 226 -8.83 9.29 -6.73
C CYS A 226 -9.51 10.21 -7.75
N SER A 227 -10.61 10.89 -7.38
CA SER A 227 -11.34 11.80 -8.26
C SER A 227 -10.52 13.01 -8.69
N THR A 228 -10.78 13.54 -9.88
CA THR A 228 -10.13 14.77 -10.36
C THR A 228 -10.42 15.95 -9.43
N LYS A 229 -11.68 16.07 -8.95
CA LYS A 229 -12.09 17.14 -8.02
C LYS A 229 -11.22 17.14 -6.74
N TYR A 230 -10.97 15.98 -6.16
CA TYR A 230 -10.12 15.87 -4.97
C TYR A 230 -8.66 16.23 -5.28
N LYS A 231 -8.12 15.74 -6.41
CA LYS A 231 -6.74 16.03 -6.84
C LYS A 231 -6.51 17.52 -7.11
N ASP A 232 -7.50 18.23 -7.65
CA ASP A 232 -7.41 19.66 -7.94
C ASP A 232 -7.29 20.53 -6.66
N LEU A 233 -7.65 20.00 -5.48
CA LEU A 233 -7.45 20.68 -4.20
C LEU A 233 -5.97 20.76 -3.80
N ASN A 234 -5.09 19.97 -4.42
CA ASN A 234 -3.63 20.03 -4.23
C ASN A 234 -3.18 19.92 -2.75
N PHE A 235 -3.95 19.19 -1.91
CA PHE A 235 -3.59 18.99 -0.49
C PHE A 235 -2.24 18.29 -0.30
N GLU A 236 -1.78 17.53 -1.29
CA GLU A 236 -0.50 16.83 -1.19
C GLU A 236 0.70 17.76 -1.16
N ILE A 237 0.62 18.91 -1.84
CA ILE A 237 1.69 19.92 -1.90
C ILE A 237 1.46 21.09 -0.93
N ALA A 238 0.28 21.21 -0.34
CA ALA A 238 -0.04 22.28 0.59
C ALA A 238 0.82 22.18 1.87
N PRO A 239 1.55 23.25 2.25
CA PRO A 239 2.41 23.21 3.42
C PRO A 239 1.60 23.26 4.72
N VAL A 240 1.95 22.40 5.66
CA VAL A 240 1.37 22.36 7.01
C VAL A 240 2.25 23.17 7.96
N LYS A 241 1.70 24.26 8.52
CA LYS A 241 2.39 25.16 9.46
C LYS A 241 2.19 24.77 10.94
N ALA A 242 1.22 23.90 11.22
CA ALA A 242 0.94 23.45 12.58
C ALA A 242 2.12 22.62 13.14
N PRO A 243 2.40 22.69 14.45
CA PRO A 243 3.36 21.81 15.10
C PRO A 243 3.03 20.34 14.80
N THR A 244 3.98 19.62 14.21
CA THR A 244 3.78 18.25 13.73
C THR A 244 4.83 17.33 14.35
N ALA A 245 4.41 16.16 14.82
CA ALA A 245 5.30 15.06 15.19
C ALA A 245 5.03 13.87 14.23
N CYS A 246 6.07 13.12 13.87
CA CYS A 246 5.97 11.98 12.98
C CYS A 246 6.68 10.77 13.57
N ALA A 247 5.98 9.65 13.68
CA ALA A 247 6.55 8.35 14.06
C ALA A 247 6.77 7.49 12.82
N ARG A 248 7.99 7.00 12.61
CA ARG A 248 8.37 6.17 11.46
C ARG A 248 8.65 4.74 11.90
N PHE A 249 7.67 3.86 11.64
CA PHE A 249 7.73 2.43 11.91
C PHE A 249 8.60 1.70 10.87
N ARG A 250 9.03 0.48 11.20
CA ARG A 250 10.00 -0.27 10.39
C ARG A 250 9.42 -0.78 9.09
N HIS A 251 8.19 -1.28 9.14
CA HIS A 251 7.51 -1.92 8.01
C HIS A 251 6.40 -1.04 7.43
N GLU A 252 6.52 0.29 7.58
CA GLU A 252 5.61 1.26 6.97
C GLU A 252 5.66 1.17 5.43
N LEU A 253 4.52 1.40 4.78
CA LEU A 253 4.39 1.27 3.32
C LEU A 253 5.20 2.32 2.56
N PHE A 254 5.11 3.56 3.04
CA PHE A 254 5.72 4.73 2.40
C PHE A 254 6.68 5.40 3.36
N TYR A 255 7.90 4.88 3.43
CA TYR A 255 8.93 5.50 4.24
C TYR A 255 9.28 6.90 3.71
N SER A 256 9.07 7.90 4.56
CA SER A 256 9.38 9.29 4.25
C SER A 256 10.64 9.74 4.99
N PRO A 257 11.73 10.12 4.28
CA PRO A 257 12.92 10.66 4.91
C PRO A 257 12.65 12.06 5.49
N ALA A 258 13.44 12.46 6.47
CA ALA A 258 13.20 13.68 7.24
C ALA A 258 13.21 14.96 6.37
N PHE A 259 14.07 15.03 5.34
CA PHE A 259 14.04 16.15 4.40
C PHE A 259 12.71 16.26 3.64
N SER A 260 12.12 15.14 3.23
CA SER A 260 10.84 15.11 2.51
C SER A 260 9.69 15.52 3.43
N LEU A 261 9.70 15.06 4.69
CA LEU A 261 8.72 15.48 5.69
C LEU A 261 8.79 17.00 5.93
N ARG A 262 9.98 17.60 6.00
CA ARG A 262 10.14 19.05 6.20
C ARG A 262 9.69 19.91 5.01
N GLU A 263 9.53 19.31 3.83
CA GLU A 263 8.94 20.02 2.70
C GLU A 263 7.44 20.25 2.88
N LYS A 264 6.70 19.27 3.41
CA LYS A 264 5.27 19.42 3.72
C LYS A 264 5.05 20.05 5.09
N PHE A 265 5.70 19.55 6.13
CA PHE A 265 5.53 19.97 7.53
C PHE A 265 6.58 20.99 7.94
N LYS A 266 6.21 22.28 7.92
CA LYS A 266 7.14 23.40 8.18
C LYS A 266 7.50 23.57 9.64
N ASN A 267 6.66 23.06 10.54
CA ASN A 267 6.89 23.07 11.97
C ASN A 267 6.97 21.63 12.51
N LEU A 268 7.93 20.85 11.98
CA LEU A 268 8.16 19.48 12.39
C LEU A 268 8.97 19.47 13.71
N VAL A 269 8.29 19.21 14.83
CA VAL A 269 8.87 19.30 16.18
C VAL A 269 9.56 18.01 16.62
N LYS A 270 9.20 16.88 16.02
CA LYS A 270 9.73 15.57 16.39
C LYS A 270 9.64 14.59 15.22
N ILE A 271 10.70 13.81 15.03
CA ILE A 271 10.69 12.62 14.19
C ILE A 271 11.15 11.45 15.05
N SER A 272 10.24 10.51 15.31
CA SER A 272 10.53 9.30 16.06
C SER A 272 10.85 8.16 15.12
N LYS A 273 11.85 7.38 15.48
CA LYS A 273 12.25 6.18 14.76
C LYS A 273 11.92 4.96 15.59
N ILE A 274 11.09 4.09 15.05
CA ILE A 274 10.70 2.84 15.69
C ILE A 274 11.20 1.71 14.79
N ASN A 275 11.89 0.73 15.38
CA ASN A 275 12.56 -0.36 14.66
C ASN A 275 11.71 -1.63 14.53
N ASP A 276 10.45 -1.55 14.96
CA ASP A 276 9.45 -2.61 14.91
C ASP A 276 8.12 -1.99 14.45
N GLY A 277 7.14 -2.81 14.13
CA GLY A 277 5.80 -2.42 13.70
C GLY A 277 5.68 -2.11 12.20
N GLY A 278 4.47 -2.32 11.68
CA GLY A 278 4.04 -2.01 10.32
C GLY A 278 3.00 -0.88 10.27
N LEU A 279 2.02 -1.04 9.36
CA LEU A 279 1.00 -0.04 9.07
C LEU A 279 -0.04 0.13 10.19
N TYR A 280 -0.18 -0.84 11.11
CA TYR A 280 -1.16 -0.78 12.18
C TYR A 280 -0.47 -0.53 13.54
N PRO A 281 0.32 0.54 13.70
CA PRO A 281 1.21 0.68 14.84
C PRO A 281 0.48 0.73 16.18
N THR A 282 -0.71 1.34 16.22
CA THR A 282 -1.53 1.41 17.44
C THR A 282 -2.07 0.04 17.84
N PHE A 283 -2.27 -0.84 16.86
CA PHE A 283 -2.78 -2.19 17.09
C PHE A 283 -1.64 -3.18 17.40
N GLU A 284 -0.49 -3.01 16.76
CA GLU A 284 0.69 -3.87 16.92
C GLU A 284 1.53 -3.50 18.16
N LEU A 285 1.68 -2.21 18.46
CA LEU A 285 2.58 -1.68 19.48
C LEU A 285 1.92 -0.51 20.26
N PRO A 286 0.79 -0.75 20.96
CA PRO A 286 0.00 0.30 21.61
C PRO A 286 0.81 1.14 22.60
N ASP A 287 1.65 0.51 23.43
CA ASP A 287 2.46 1.21 24.43
C ASP A 287 3.54 2.09 23.78
N VAL A 288 4.12 1.66 22.67
CA VAL A 288 5.14 2.43 21.94
C VAL A 288 4.49 3.68 21.34
N VAL A 289 3.33 3.52 20.70
CA VAL A 289 2.56 4.64 20.14
C VAL A 289 2.13 5.61 21.24
N ALA A 290 1.57 5.11 22.34
CA ALA A 290 1.12 5.95 23.44
C ALA A 290 2.28 6.76 24.04
N ASN A 291 3.42 6.13 24.31
CA ASN A 291 4.61 6.81 24.81
C ASN A 291 5.17 7.85 23.82
N ASP A 292 5.10 7.56 22.51
CA ASP A 292 5.52 8.50 21.48
C ASP A 292 4.63 9.74 21.42
N ILE A 293 3.32 9.56 21.55
CA ILE A 293 2.34 10.65 21.65
C ILE A 293 2.61 11.48 22.90
N TRP A 294 2.69 10.84 24.07
CA TRP A 294 2.91 11.53 25.36
C TRP A 294 4.19 12.35 25.38
N SER A 295 5.29 11.81 24.84
CA SER A 295 6.56 12.53 24.74
C SER A 295 6.54 13.69 23.72
N SER A 296 5.56 13.73 22.80
CA SER A 296 5.40 14.79 21.82
C SER A 296 4.59 15.99 22.36
N ILE A 297 3.70 15.78 23.34
CA ILE A 297 2.84 16.84 23.90
C ILE A 297 3.63 18.05 24.44
N PRO A 298 4.71 17.88 25.24
CA PRO A 298 5.51 19.02 25.70
C PRO A 298 6.17 19.81 24.55
N LEU A 299 6.49 19.15 23.45
CA LEU A 299 7.10 19.78 22.28
C LEU A 299 6.07 20.66 21.55
N PHE A 300 4.83 20.21 21.43
CA PHE A 300 3.73 21.03 20.90
C PHE A 300 3.49 22.28 21.77
N ALA A 301 3.49 22.12 23.10
CA ALA A 301 3.31 23.25 24.01
C ALA A 301 4.44 24.30 23.86
N ARG A 302 5.69 23.88 23.68
CA ARG A 302 6.83 24.77 23.43
C ARG A 302 6.73 25.46 22.07
N ALA A 303 6.40 24.72 21.02
CA ALA A 303 6.25 25.26 19.68
C ALA A 303 5.16 26.34 19.62
N ASN A 304 4.03 26.12 20.30
CA ASN A 304 2.95 27.11 20.37
C ASN A 304 3.34 28.37 21.16
N LYS A 305 4.08 28.23 22.28
CA LYS A 305 4.57 29.39 23.04
C LYS A 305 5.49 30.28 22.22
N ASN A 306 6.42 29.68 21.48
CA ASN A 306 7.35 30.42 20.62
C ASN A 306 6.61 31.22 19.54
N VAL A 307 5.52 30.67 18.97
CA VAL A 307 4.67 31.40 18.02
C VAL A 307 3.99 32.57 18.72
N THR A 308 3.37 32.37 19.90
CA THR A 308 2.69 33.46 20.61
C THR A 308 3.63 34.58 21.06
N ASP A 309 4.86 34.26 21.44
CA ASP A 309 5.85 35.27 21.84
C ASP A 309 6.43 36.02 20.64
N SER A 310 6.55 35.36 19.47
CA SER A 310 6.98 36.01 18.23
C SER A 310 5.98 37.00 17.66
N LEU A 311 4.67 36.80 17.91
CA LEU A 311 3.60 37.69 17.48
C LEU A 311 3.45 38.93 18.39
N LYS A 312 4.06 38.92 19.58
CA LYS A 312 4.02 40.03 20.55
C LYS A 312 5.17 41.03 20.40
N LYS A 313 6.20 40.70 19.62
CA LYS A 313 7.36 41.56 19.33
C LYS A 313 7.15 42.27 18.01
#